data_AF-A0A0H3V304-F1
#
_entry.id   AF-A0A0H3V304-F1
#
_cell.length_a   1.000
_cell.length_b   1.000
_cell.length_c   1.000
_cell.angle_alpha   90.00
_cell.angle_beta   90.00
_cell.angle_gamma   90.00
#
_symmetry.space_group_name_H-M   'P 1'
#
loop_
_entity.id
_entity.type
_entity.pdbx_description
1 polymer ?
#
loop_
_entity_poly.entity_id
_entity_poly.type
_entity_poly.pdbx_seq_one_letter_code
_entity_poly.pdbx_strand_id
1 'polypeptide(L)' 'YGENIFWGSAGADWSASDAVGSWVSEKQYYDHDTNSCAEGQVCGHYTQVVWRDSTNIGCARVVCDNNAGVFITCN' A
#
# COMPACT_ATOMS: atom_id res chain seq x y z
N TYR A 1 7.76 -12.72 4.66
CA TYR A 1 6.83 -12.11 3.69
C TYR A 1 6.14 -10.97 4.40
N GLY A 2 6.16 -9.79 3.79
CA GLY A 2 5.41 -8.64 4.28
C GLY A 2 4.03 -8.63 3.62
N GLU A 3 3.17 -7.70 4.02
CA GLU A 3 1.90 -7.49 3.33
C GLU A 3 1.55 -6.00 3.29
N ASN A 4 1.15 -5.53 2.12
CA ASN A 4 0.49 -4.25 1.95
C ASN A 4 -0.94 -4.47 1.43
N ILE A 5 -1.90 -3.80 2.07
CA ILE A 5 -3.32 -3.86 1.72
C ILE A 5 -3.85 -2.50 1.30
N PHE A 6 -4.83 -2.51 0.41
CA PHE A 6 -5.51 -1.32 -0.07
C PHE A 6 -7.01 -1.62 -0.23
N TRP A 7 -7.84 -0.66 0.20
CA TRP A 7 -9.28 -0.71 0.01
C TRP A 7 -9.74 0.51 -0.78
N GLY A 8 -10.14 0.29 -2.03
CA GLY A 8 -10.72 1.30 -2.89
C GLY A 8 -12.23 1.41 -2.68
N SER A 9 -12.75 2.63 -2.65
CA SER A 9 -14.19 2.88 -2.55
C SER A 9 -14.96 2.32 -3.74
N ALA A 10 -16.25 2.03 -3.52
CA ALA A 10 -17.14 1.53 -4.54
C ALA A 10 -17.43 2.56 -5.64
N GLY A 11 -17.68 2.09 -6.85
CA GLY A 11 -17.98 2.93 -8.02
C GLY A 11 -16.76 3.43 -8.80
N ALA A 12 -15.53 3.11 -8.37
CA ALA A 12 -14.30 3.36 -9.10
C ALA A 12 -13.55 2.05 -9.41
N ASP A 13 -12.89 1.99 -10.56
CA ASP A 13 -12.11 0.83 -11.01
C ASP A 13 -10.66 0.94 -10.54
N TRP A 14 -10.44 0.75 -9.24
CA TRP A 14 -9.10 0.87 -8.63
C TRP A 14 -8.14 -0.17 -9.19
N SER A 15 -6.96 0.28 -9.61
CA SER A 15 -5.89 -0.55 -10.16
C SER A 15 -4.81 -0.85 -9.12
N ALA A 16 -3.94 -1.82 -9.44
CA ALA A 16 -2.75 -2.08 -8.62
C ALA A 16 -1.80 -0.86 -8.55
N SER A 17 -1.72 -0.07 -9.64
CA SER A 17 -0.93 1.17 -9.63
C SER A 17 -1.49 2.22 -8.69
N ASP A 18 -2.81 2.30 -8.50
CA ASP A 18 -3.41 3.24 -7.53
C ASP A 18 -3.07 2.83 -6.09
N ALA A 19 -3.14 1.53 -5.79
CA ALA A 19 -2.74 0.99 -4.49
C ALA A 19 -1.26 1.28 -4.19
N VAL A 20 -0.37 0.95 -5.13
CA VAL A 20 1.08 1.21 -4.99
C VAL A 20 1.35 2.71 -4.90
N GLY A 21 0.66 3.54 -5.68
CA GLY A 21 0.77 5.00 -5.61
C GLY A 21 0.38 5.54 -4.23
N SER A 22 -0.70 5.03 -3.65
CA SER A 22 -1.12 5.38 -2.28
C SER A 22 -0.05 5.00 -1.25
N TRP A 23 0.46 3.77 -1.30
CA TRP A 23 1.52 3.32 -0.39
C TRP A 23 2.81 4.13 -0.53
N VAL A 24 3.22 4.44 -1.76
CA VAL A 24 4.42 5.26 -2.02
C VAL A 24 4.23 6.71 -1.57
N SER A 25 3.01 7.24 -1.61
CA SER A 25 2.73 8.61 -1.16
C SER A 25 3.05 8.84 0.32
N GLU A 26 3.09 7.78 1.14
CA GLU A 26 3.51 7.86 2.55
C GLU A 26 4.98 8.26 2.71
N LYS A 27 5.78 8.22 1.64
CA LYS A 27 7.15 8.75 1.62
C LYS A 27 7.24 10.16 2.19
N GLN A 28 6.21 10.99 2.00
CA GLN A 28 6.17 12.36 2.52
C GLN A 28 6.22 12.43 4.06
N TYR A 29 5.90 11.34 4.74
CA TYR A 29 5.88 11.22 6.21
C TYR A 29 7.07 10.42 6.75
N TYR A 30 7.92 9.87 5.89
CA TYR A 30 9.05 9.05 6.29
C TYR A 30 10.34 9.87 6.26
N ASP A 31 11.02 9.91 7.40
CA ASP A 31 12.33 10.53 7.55
C ASP A 31 13.43 9.46 7.39
N HIS A 32 14.21 9.60 6.32
CA HIS A 32 15.31 8.69 6.00
C HIS A 32 16.53 8.86 6.94
N ASP A 33 16.74 10.04 7.52
CA ASP A 33 17.89 10.32 8.39
C ASP A 33 17.69 9.69 9.77
N THR A 34 16.46 9.74 10.27
CA THR A 34 16.09 9.17 11.58
C THR A 34 15.48 7.77 11.47
N ASN A 35 15.23 7.28 10.25
CA ASN A 35 14.54 6.02 9.99
C ASN A 35 13.21 5.93 10.76
N SER A 36 12.43 7.02 10.73
CA SER A 36 11.22 7.16 11.53
C SER A 36 10.05 7.74 10.74
N CYS A 37 8.85 7.51 11.25
CA CYS A 37 7.64 8.11 10.71
C CYS A 37 7.32 9.39 11.47
N ALA A 38 6.79 10.39 10.76
CA ALA A 38 6.19 11.55 11.40
C ALA A 38 5.11 11.13 12.42
N GLU A 39 5.05 11.84 13.54
CA GLU A 39 4.13 11.52 14.64
C GLU A 39 2.67 11.53 14.16
N GLY A 40 1.94 10.46 14.46
CA GLY A 40 0.54 10.28 14.05
C GLY A 40 0.34 9.94 12.57
N GLN A 41 1.41 9.76 11.80
CA GLN A 41 1.34 9.36 10.39
C GLN A 41 1.66 7.87 10.20
N VAL A 42 1.33 7.36 9.02
CA VAL A 42 1.65 5.99 8.58
C VAL A 42 2.61 6.05 7.41
N CYS A 43 3.68 5.24 7.49
CA CYS A 43 4.66 5.04 6.43
C CYS A 43 5.09 3.57 6.31
N GLY A 44 4.35 2.67 6.96
CA GLY A 44 4.63 1.24 6.94
C GLY A 44 4.45 0.63 5.56
N HIS A 45 3.49 1.12 4.77
CA HIS A 45 3.32 0.62 3.42
C HIS A 45 4.46 1.08 2.53
N TYR A 46 4.89 2.35 2.66
CA TYR A 46 6.07 2.85 1.94
C TYR A 46 7.33 2.04 2.27
N THR A 47 7.64 1.86 3.55
CA THR A 47 8.85 1.13 3.95
C THR A 47 8.81 -0.32 3.48
N GLN A 48 7.63 -0.96 3.45
CA GLN A 48 7.49 -2.30 2.88
C GLN A 48 7.70 -2.31 1.36
N VAL A 49 7.23 -1.30 0.63
CA VAL A 49 7.45 -1.16 -0.84
C VAL A 49 8.95 -1.03 -1.15
N VAL A 50 9.70 -0.28 -0.35
CA VAL A 50 11.15 -0.05 -0.56
C VAL A 50 12.03 -1.00 0.26
N TRP A 51 11.47 -2.07 0.82
CA TRP A 51 12.20 -2.95 1.72
C TRP A 51 13.28 -3.73 0.98
N ARG A 52 14.55 -3.53 1.38
CA ARG A 52 15.72 -4.11 0.69
C ARG A 52 15.65 -5.63 0.56
N ASP A 53 15.14 -6.32 1.57
CA ASP A 53 15.15 -7.79 1.62
C ASP A 53 13.96 -8.41 0.86
N SER A 54 12.98 -7.60 0.43
CA SER A 54 11.85 -8.05 -0.37
C SER A 54 12.26 -8.18 -1.83
N THR A 55 12.68 -9.37 -2.24
CA THR A 55 13.16 -9.68 -3.60
C THR A 55 12.11 -10.35 -4.50
N ASN A 56 10.98 -10.75 -3.92
CA ASN A 56 9.85 -11.32 -4.62
C ASN A 56 8.58 -10.59 -4.17
N ILE A 57 7.64 -10.43 -5.09
CA ILE A 57 6.34 -9.83 -4.82
C ILE A 57 5.25 -10.56 -5.59
N GLY A 58 4.10 -10.77 -4.95
CA GLY A 58 2.88 -11.25 -5.58
C GLY A 58 1.69 -10.39 -5.14
N CYS A 59 0.83 -10.01 -6.08
CA CYS A 59 -0.33 -9.18 -5.79
C CYS A 59 -1.63 -9.84 -6.28
N ALA A 60 -2.72 -9.55 -5.57
CA ALA A 60 -4.07 -9.95 -5.93
C ALA A 60 -5.03 -8.75 -5.87
N ARG A 61 -6.04 -8.78 -6.73
CA ARG A 61 -7.09 -7.77 -6.83
C ARG A 61 -8.45 -8.45 -6.92
N VAL A 62 -9.41 -7.98 -6.14
CA VAL A 62 -10.80 -8.45 -6.17
C VAL A 62 -11.77 -7.28 -6.14
N VAL A 63 -12.78 -7.34 -7.00
CA VAL A 63 -13.96 -6.47 -6.90
C VAL A 63 -14.92 -7.14 -5.94
N CYS A 64 -15.20 -6.49 -4.80
CA CYS A 64 -16.02 -7.05 -3.74
C CYS A 64 -17.52 -6.90 -4.06
N ASP A 65 -18.30 -7.92 -3.71
CA ASP A 65 -19.76 -7.92 -3.88
C ASP A 65 -20.46 -6.83 -3.07
N ASN A 66 -21.75 -6.62 -3.33
CA ASN A 66 -22.61 -5.68 -2.60
C ASN A 66 -22.09 -4.23 -2.60
N ASN A 67 -21.42 -3.83 -3.68
CA ASN A 67 -20.87 -2.48 -3.81
C ASN A 67 -19.90 -2.14 -2.66
N ALA A 68 -19.13 -3.13 -2.18
CA ALA A 68 -18.19 -2.95 -1.07
C ALA A 68 -16.85 -2.32 -1.51
N GLY A 69 -16.57 -2.26 -2.81
CA GLY A 69 -15.37 -1.63 -3.37
C GLY A 69 -14.40 -2.61 -4.00
N VAL A 70 -13.12 -2.25 -4.03
CA VAL A 70 -12.04 -3.07 -4.59
C VAL A 70 -10.99 -3.30 -3.52
N PHE A 71 -10.67 -4.57 -3.28
CA PHE A 71 -9.60 -4.96 -2.35
C PHE A 71 -8.35 -5.40 -3.12
N ILE A 72 -7.19 -4.88 -2.72
CA ILE A 72 -5.90 -5.18 -3.34
C ILE A 72 -4.91 -5.53 -2.22
N THR A 73 -4.17 -6.62 -2.40
CA THR A 73 -3.08 -7.05 -1.50
C THR A 73 -1.82 -7.35 -2.30
N CYS A 74 -0.66 -7.08 -1.71
CA CYS A 74 0.65 -7.48 -2.22
C CYS A 74 1.51 -8.05 -1.08
N ASN A 75 2.15 -9.20 -1.31
CA ASN A 75 3.01 -9.93 -0.37
C ASN A 75 4.42 -10.19 -0.93
#